data_AF-A0AAV4HHZ8-F1
#
_entry.id   AF-A0AAV4HHZ8-F1
#
_cell.length_a   1.000
_cell.length_b   1.000
_cell.length_c   1.000
_cell.angle_alpha   90.00
_cell.angle_beta   90.00
_cell.angle_gamma   90.00
#
_symmetry.space_group_name_H-M   'P 1'
#
loop_
_entity.id
_entity.type
_entity.pdbx_description
1 polymer ?
#
loop_
_entity_poly.entity_id
_entity_poly.type
_entity_poly.pdbx_seq_one_letter_code
_entity_poly.pdbx_strand_id
1 'polypeptide(L)'
;MAFMRKSKFRHVFGQAIKRDQCYDNIRITRTSWESTYCAASPKFVAVITEAAGGGSFLVLPLEKTGRVNVDAPMVAGHKGAVLDIAWCPHNDDVIASASEDCTVKVWQIPEGGLTENLTEPVVDLGIHQRRVTLLVWHPSAMNVLLSTSSDNTIILWNVGTGEAMLQVEMPDQIYSGTFNFDGSRFVCTCKDKKLRVLDSHTGAILQEGQGHMGSKPAQCTYLKNGQIFTSGFSRMSERQYALWDENDLSKSIVMEEIDSSNGVLFIFYDPDTNMVYLAGKGDSLIRYYEVTSEAPYVHYLDLYQSKSPQRGIGFMPKRGLNVHNNEIARFYKLHNQGLCEIIPFTVPRKSELFQNDLYPDTASDQPAISADDFFAGKNAPPALMSLRGDTDNTKKDQVKMVRKSNILDKMPSKPAAQQQQTSNNADTAPATPSLPPGFDPQGMLDDMRKLKLIVKAHEKRIKTLEEKLQQYESDEEQVEEA
;
A
#
# COMPACT_ATOMS: atom_id res chain seq x y z
N MET A 1 30.43 -25.78 -24.47
CA MET A 1 29.71 -24.51 -24.59
C MET A 1 28.61 -24.51 -23.54
N ALA A 2 28.66 -23.61 -22.55
CA ALA A 2 27.56 -23.47 -21.61
C ALA A 2 26.32 -22.99 -22.38
N PHE A 3 25.21 -23.74 -22.29
CA PHE A 3 23.94 -23.35 -22.90
C PHE A 3 23.47 -22.06 -22.21
N MET A 4 23.62 -20.93 -22.89
CA MET A 4 23.20 -19.64 -22.34
C MET A 4 21.67 -19.61 -22.31
N ARG A 5 21.08 -19.65 -21.11
CA ARG A 5 19.63 -19.58 -20.91
C ARG A 5 19.07 -18.32 -21.57
N LYS A 6 18.09 -18.48 -22.45
CA LYS A 6 17.38 -17.36 -23.09
C LYS A 6 16.32 -16.83 -22.14
N SER A 7 16.64 -15.77 -21.39
CA SER A 7 15.66 -15.01 -20.63
C SER A 7 15.26 -13.74 -21.38
N LYS A 8 13.95 -13.48 -21.50
CA LYS A 8 13.45 -12.21 -22.05
C LYS A 8 13.72 -11.02 -21.14
N PHE A 9 14.08 -11.28 -19.88
CA PHE A 9 14.38 -10.28 -18.85
C PHE A 9 15.89 -10.04 -18.66
N ARG A 10 16.75 -10.71 -19.45
CA ARG A 10 18.21 -10.62 -19.35
C ARG A 10 18.75 -9.18 -19.40
N HIS A 11 18.05 -8.30 -20.10
CA HIS A 11 18.44 -6.91 -20.32
C HIS A 11 17.50 -5.91 -19.65
N VAL A 12 16.72 -6.34 -18.65
CA VAL A 12 15.99 -5.41 -17.79
C VAL A 12 17.00 -4.47 -17.14
N PHE A 13 16.66 -3.18 -17.09
CA PHE A 13 17.48 -2.18 -16.41
C PHE A 13 16.59 -1.22 -15.64
N GLY A 14 17.07 -0.80 -14.45
CA GLY A 14 16.45 0.26 -13.67
C GLY A 14 17.07 1.61 -14.01
N GLN A 15 16.27 2.65 -14.22
CA GLN A 15 16.76 4.00 -14.47
C GLN A 15 16.00 5.01 -13.62
N ALA A 16 16.69 5.67 -12.68
CA ALA A 16 16.09 6.73 -11.89
C ALA A 16 15.63 7.88 -12.79
N ILE A 17 14.42 8.38 -12.56
CA ILE A 17 13.94 9.57 -13.24
C ILE A 17 14.58 10.84 -12.66
N LYS A 18 14.38 11.96 -13.33
CA LYS A 18 14.96 13.23 -12.88
C LYS A 18 14.34 13.67 -11.55
N ARG A 19 15.14 14.35 -10.72
CA ARG A 19 14.75 14.77 -9.36
C ARG A 19 13.50 15.66 -9.33
N ASP A 20 13.28 16.50 -10.34
CA ASP A 20 12.09 17.35 -10.48
C ASP A 20 10.79 16.56 -10.73
N GLN A 21 10.91 15.32 -11.20
CA GLN A 21 9.81 14.37 -11.37
C GLN A 21 9.66 13.42 -10.17
N CYS A 22 10.48 13.58 -9.14
CA CYS A 22 10.41 12.82 -7.88
C CYS A 22 9.70 13.66 -6.80
N TYR A 23 9.53 13.10 -5.60
CA TYR A 23 9.02 13.87 -4.45
C TYR A 23 10.18 14.25 -3.55
N ASP A 24 10.33 15.55 -3.30
CA ASP A 24 11.44 16.09 -2.52
C ASP A 24 10.94 16.77 -1.25
N ASN A 25 11.84 17.00 -0.29
CA ASN A 25 11.55 17.68 0.98
C ASN A 25 10.56 16.91 1.90
N ILE A 26 10.58 15.56 1.86
CA ILE A 26 9.77 14.71 2.74
C ILE A 26 10.53 14.44 4.05
N ARG A 27 9.86 14.61 5.19
CA ARG A 27 10.40 14.27 6.52
C ARG A 27 10.25 12.78 6.84
N ILE A 28 11.02 11.93 6.17
CA ILE A 28 10.96 10.46 6.33
C ILE A 28 11.28 10.05 7.77
N THR A 29 10.56 9.05 8.28
CA THR A 29 10.75 8.57 9.66
C THR A 29 12.17 8.13 10.00
N ARG A 30 12.62 8.52 11.20
CA ARG A 30 13.90 8.14 11.79
C ARG A 30 13.83 6.88 12.66
N THR A 31 12.63 6.35 12.90
CA THR A 31 12.43 5.11 13.64
C THR A 31 13.31 3.99 13.08
N SER A 32 13.87 3.15 13.95
CA SER A 32 14.65 1.98 13.57
C SER A 32 13.75 0.75 13.59
N TRP A 33 13.05 0.51 12.48
CA TRP A 33 12.13 -0.60 12.32
C TRP A 33 12.31 -1.27 10.94
N GLU A 34 12.03 -2.57 10.85
CA GLU A 34 12.15 -3.35 9.62
C GLU A 34 10.85 -3.34 8.79
N SER A 35 10.40 -2.15 8.39
CA SER A 35 9.32 -1.96 7.38
C SER A 35 9.84 -1.22 6.16
N THR A 36 9.18 -1.32 5.02
CA THR A 36 9.51 -0.60 3.80
C THR A 36 9.43 0.94 3.93
N TYR A 37 8.64 1.45 4.89
CA TYR A 37 8.34 2.89 5.11
C TYR A 37 7.64 3.60 3.94
N CYS A 38 7.33 2.87 2.88
CA CYS A 38 6.78 3.41 1.65
C CYS A 38 5.87 2.36 1.02
N ALA A 39 4.65 2.78 0.65
CA ALA A 39 3.69 1.95 -0.05
C ALA A 39 3.10 2.75 -1.20
N ALA A 40 2.90 2.11 -2.35
CA ALA A 40 2.34 2.77 -3.53
C ALA A 40 1.07 2.05 -4.00
N SER A 41 0.13 2.83 -4.52
CA SER A 41 -1.04 2.39 -5.28
C SER A 41 -1.02 3.09 -6.65
N PRO A 42 -1.86 2.68 -7.61
CA PRO A 42 -1.99 3.37 -8.89
C PRO A 42 -2.42 4.84 -8.81
N LYS A 43 -2.88 5.31 -7.65
CA LYS A 43 -3.29 6.70 -7.42
C LYS A 43 -2.33 7.50 -6.54
N PHE A 44 -1.68 6.84 -5.56
CA PHE A 44 -0.94 7.52 -4.52
C PHE A 44 0.38 6.83 -4.18
N VAL A 45 1.33 7.61 -3.65
CA VAL A 45 2.45 7.10 -2.87
C VAL A 45 2.28 7.56 -1.41
N ALA A 46 2.42 6.63 -0.48
CA ALA A 46 2.39 6.89 0.95
C ALA A 46 3.77 6.68 1.56
N VAL A 47 4.18 7.59 2.43
CA VAL A 47 5.51 7.58 3.07
C VAL A 47 5.36 7.83 4.55
N ILE A 48 5.92 6.94 5.37
CA ILE A 48 5.94 7.12 6.83
C ILE A 48 6.90 8.26 7.20
N THR A 49 6.39 9.20 7.99
CA THR A 49 7.06 10.47 8.30
C THR A 49 7.32 10.63 9.78
N GLU A 50 8.29 11.48 10.11
CA GLU A 50 8.55 11.93 11.46
C GLU A 50 7.43 12.88 11.92
N ALA A 51 6.87 12.63 13.10
CA ALA A 51 5.89 13.50 13.75
C ALA A 51 6.45 14.00 15.09
N ALA A 52 6.18 15.26 15.45
CA ALA A 52 6.58 15.82 16.74
C ALA A 52 5.85 15.16 17.93
N GLY A 53 4.69 14.55 17.68
CA GLY A 53 3.92 13.75 18.63
C GLY A 53 3.01 12.76 17.89
N GLY A 54 2.82 11.58 18.47
CA GLY A 54 2.05 10.50 17.84
C GLY A 54 2.75 9.86 16.64
N GLY A 55 1.97 9.37 15.68
CA GLY A 55 2.46 8.81 14.43
C GLY A 55 1.71 9.36 13.23
N SER A 56 2.44 9.60 12.14
CA SER A 56 1.86 10.10 10.89
C SER A 56 2.52 9.49 9.67
N PHE A 57 1.81 9.58 8.55
CA PHE A 57 2.36 9.31 7.24
C PHE A 57 1.77 10.29 6.22
N LEU A 58 2.55 10.57 5.19
CA LEU A 58 2.17 11.43 4.08
C LEU A 58 1.53 10.58 2.98
N VAL A 59 0.52 11.12 2.30
CA VAL A 59 -0.07 10.51 1.11
C VAL A 59 -0.06 11.53 -0.03
N LEU A 60 0.66 11.22 -1.10
CA LEU A 60 0.85 12.10 -2.25
C LEU A 60 0.22 11.49 -3.50
N PRO A 61 -0.65 12.21 -4.23
CA PRO A 61 -1.08 11.81 -5.56
C PRO A 61 0.11 11.64 -6.49
N LEU A 62 0.07 10.62 -7.35
CA LEU A 62 1.20 10.30 -8.23
C LEU A 62 1.60 11.45 -9.19
N GLU A 63 0.63 12.29 -9.54
CA GLU A 63 0.82 13.42 -10.45
C GLU A 63 1.45 14.65 -9.77
N LYS A 64 1.43 14.72 -8.43
CA LYS A 64 1.93 15.86 -7.65
C LYS A 64 3.40 15.69 -7.28
N THR A 65 4.27 15.62 -8.29
CA THR A 65 5.72 15.55 -8.11
C THR A 65 6.34 16.92 -7.81
N GLY A 66 7.59 16.92 -7.36
CA GLY A 66 8.36 18.12 -7.03
C GLY A 66 8.57 18.28 -5.53
N ARG A 67 8.83 19.53 -5.10
CA ARG A 67 9.09 19.84 -3.70
C ARG A 67 7.78 19.84 -2.90
N VAL A 68 7.68 18.91 -1.95
CA VAL A 68 6.55 18.82 -1.02
C VAL A 68 6.60 20.00 -0.04
N ASN A 69 5.46 20.64 0.18
CA ASN A 69 5.34 21.72 1.17
C ASN A 69 5.58 21.15 2.58
N VAL A 70 6.24 21.92 3.44
CA VAL A 70 6.49 21.56 4.84
C VAL A 70 5.19 21.35 5.61
N ASP A 71 4.15 22.09 5.25
CA ASP A 71 2.81 22.03 5.87
C ASP A 71 1.86 21.12 5.07
N ALA A 72 2.39 20.23 4.23
CA ALA A 72 1.55 19.29 3.48
C ALA A 72 0.69 18.45 4.44
N PRO A 73 -0.61 18.28 4.17
CA PRO A 73 -1.50 17.54 5.04
C PRO A 73 -1.11 16.06 5.13
N MET A 74 -1.32 15.48 6.31
CA MET A 74 -0.86 14.15 6.67
C MET A 74 -2.01 13.32 7.24
N VAL A 75 -1.86 11.99 7.21
CA VAL A 75 -2.70 11.11 8.02
C VAL A 75 -2.08 11.04 9.42
N ALA A 76 -2.82 11.47 10.43
CA ALA A 76 -2.29 11.83 11.75
C ALA A 76 -3.23 11.50 12.93
N GLY A 77 -3.80 10.30 12.98
CA GLY A 77 -4.63 9.86 14.13
C GLY A 77 -3.99 8.82 15.05
N HIS A 78 -2.75 8.38 14.80
CA HIS A 78 -2.05 7.46 15.69
C HIS A 78 -1.41 8.18 16.88
N LYS A 79 -1.43 7.52 18.05
CA LYS A 79 -0.83 8.03 19.30
C LYS A 79 0.62 7.61 19.50
N GLY A 80 1.13 6.73 18.65
CA GLY A 80 2.52 6.27 18.63
C GLY A 80 3.04 6.17 17.18
N ALA A 81 4.35 5.97 17.02
CA ALA A 81 4.96 5.94 15.69
C ALA A 81 4.30 4.91 14.77
N VAL A 82 4.04 5.28 13.52
CA VAL A 82 3.58 4.35 12.49
C VAL A 82 4.75 3.46 12.09
N LEU A 83 4.56 2.16 12.17
CA LEU A 83 5.57 1.14 11.91
C LEU A 83 5.43 0.53 10.52
N ASP A 84 4.21 0.40 10.01
CA ASP A 84 3.93 -0.16 8.70
C ASP A 84 2.68 0.44 8.05
N ILE A 85 2.64 0.45 6.72
CA ILE A 85 1.50 0.94 5.93
C ILE A 85 1.29 0.05 4.70
N ALA A 86 0.03 -0.24 4.38
CA ALA A 86 -0.33 -1.12 3.26
C ALA A 86 -1.61 -0.65 2.58
N TRP A 87 -1.54 -0.44 1.26
CA TRP A 87 -2.71 -0.14 0.43
C TRP A 87 -3.58 -1.38 0.25
N CYS A 88 -4.90 -1.18 0.27
CA CYS A 88 -5.86 -2.23 -0.05
C CYS A 88 -5.71 -2.61 -1.54
N PRO A 89 -5.53 -3.90 -1.87
CA PRO A 89 -5.38 -4.33 -3.27
C PRO A 89 -6.66 -4.13 -4.09
N HIS A 90 -7.82 -4.06 -3.42
CA HIS A 90 -9.14 -3.96 -4.02
C HIS A 90 -9.75 -2.55 -3.99
N ASN A 91 -9.06 -1.58 -3.39
CA ASN A 91 -9.50 -0.19 -3.35
C ASN A 91 -8.29 0.75 -3.22
N ASP A 92 -7.96 1.44 -4.32
CA ASP A 92 -6.79 2.31 -4.42
C ASP A 92 -6.83 3.56 -3.52
N ASP A 93 -7.99 3.84 -2.93
CA ASP A 93 -8.20 4.95 -2.01
C ASP A 93 -8.18 4.50 -0.53
N VAL A 94 -8.02 3.21 -0.24
CA VAL A 94 -7.99 2.68 1.14
C VAL A 94 -6.58 2.23 1.53
N ILE A 95 -6.10 2.71 2.68
CA ILE A 95 -4.81 2.32 3.24
C ILE A 95 -4.97 1.91 4.72
N ALA A 96 -4.26 0.88 5.14
CA ALA A 96 -4.12 0.50 6.54
C ALA A 96 -2.77 0.95 7.09
N SER A 97 -2.72 1.31 8.37
CA SER A 97 -1.50 1.64 9.10
C SER A 97 -1.42 0.91 10.44
N ALA A 98 -0.22 0.44 10.78
CA ALA A 98 0.11 -0.22 12.04
C ALA A 98 1.02 0.67 12.87
N SER A 99 0.84 0.68 14.19
CA SER A 99 1.53 1.62 15.07
C SER A 99 2.04 1.02 16.37
N GLU A 100 2.98 1.73 16.99
CA GLU A 100 3.41 1.54 18.38
C GLU A 100 2.30 1.72 19.41
N ASP A 101 1.20 2.39 19.07
CA ASP A 101 0.02 2.54 19.94
C ASP A 101 -0.84 1.27 20.04
N CYS A 102 -0.36 0.14 19.52
CA CYS A 102 -1.01 -1.17 19.54
C CYS A 102 -2.29 -1.25 18.68
N THR A 103 -2.56 -0.26 17.83
CA THR A 103 -3.73 -0.25 16.95
C THR A 103 -3.36 -0.44 15.48
N VAL A 104 -4.30 -1.02 14.73
CA VAL A 104 -4.36 -0.92 13.28
C VAL A 104 -5.47 0.04 12.92
N LYS A 105 -5.18 1.03 12.09
CA LYS A 105 -6.17 1.99 11.60
C LYS A 105 -6.32 1.88 10.09
N VAL A 106 -7.55 1.98 9.60
CA VAL A 106 -7.86 1.97 8.18
C VAL A 106 -8.40 3.33 7.78
N TRP A 107 -7.91 3.86 6.67
CA TRP A 107 -8.15 5.22 6.22
C TRP A 107 -8.68 5.21 4.80
N GLN A 108 -9.65 6.09 4.55
CA GLN A 108 -10.11 6.42 3.21
C GLN A 108 -9.46 7.74 2.79
N ILE A 109 -8.70 7.71 1.73
CA ILE A 109 -8.05 8.88 1.15
C ILE A 109 -9.03 9.56 0.18
N PRO A 110 -9.26 10.87 0.29
CA PRO A 110 -10.09 11.61 -0.65
C PRO A 110 -9.52 11.58 -2.08
N GLU A 111 -10.40 11.66 -3.06
CA GLU A 111 -10.02 11.82 -4.46
C GLU A 111 -9.17 13.10 -4.64
N GLY A 112 -8.05 13.00 -5.34
CA GLY A 112 -7.09 14.11 -5.51
C GLY A 112 -6.13 14.32 -4.32
N GLY A 113 -6.24 13.50 -3.28
CA GLY A 113 -5.37 13.49 -2.10
C GLY A 113 -5.90 14.35 -0.95
N LEU A 114 -5.08 14.50 0.10
CA LEU A 114 -5.45 15.23 1.30
C LEU A 114 -5.43 16.75 1.08
N THR A 115 -6.44 17.44 1.61
CA THR A 115 -6.50 18.92 1.70
C THR A 115 -6.24 19.42 3.12
N GLU A 116 -6.52 18.58 4.13
CA GLU A 116 -6.30 18.82 5.55
C GLU A 116 -5.81 17.52 6.21
N ASN A 117 -5.33 17.62 7.45
CA ASN A 117 -4.87 16.44 8.17
C ASN A 117 -6.04 15.48 8.42
N LEU A 118 -5.85 14.21 8.05
CA LEU A 118 -6.82 13.16 8.31
C LEU A 118 -6.53 12.51 9.67
N THR A 119 -7.32 12.85 10.69
CA THR A 119 -7.12 12.37 12.07
C THR A 119 -8.06 11.24 12.46
N GLU A 120 -9.23 11.16 11.83
CA GLU A 120 -10.25 10.16 12.13
C GLU A 120 -10.13 8.97 11.16
N PRO A 121 -9.84 7.76 11.66
CA PRO A 121 -9.83 6.57 10.83
C PRO A 121 -11.25 6.12 10.52
N VAL A 122 -11.40 5.39 9.41
CA VAL A 122 -12.65 4.73 9.05
C VAL A 122 -12.91 3.51 9.94
N VAL A 123 -11.85 2.77 10.28
CA VAL A 123 -11.91 1.63 11.19
C VAL A 123 -10.72 1.70 12.14
N ASP A 124 -10.97 1.44 13.42
CA ASP A 124 -9.96 1.36 14.48
C ASP A 124 -9.98 -0.07 15.07
N LEU A 125 -8.89 -0.80 14.88
CA LEU A 125 -8.74 -2.21 15.25
C LEU A 125 -7.73 -2.31 16.42
N GLY A 126 -8.25 -2.38 17.64
CA GLY A 126 -7.46 -2.27 18.87
C GLY A 126 -7.53 -3.49 19.79
N ILE A 127 -7.11 -4.67 19.32
CA ILE A 127 -7.05 -5.90 20.14
C ILE A 127 -5.60 -6.26 20.54
N HIS A 128 -4.62 -5.90 19.72
CA HIS A 128 -3.20 -6.14 20.02
C HIS A 128 -2.78 -5.48 21.35
N GLN A 129 -1.90 -6.15 22.08
CA GLN A 129 -1.45 -5.71 23.41
C GLN A 129 -0.06 -5.06 23.38
N ARG A 130 0.61 -5.12 22.22
CA ARG A 130 1.89 -4.46 21.95
C ARG A 130 1.87 -3.86 20.55
N ARG A 131 2.95 -3.16 20.20
CA ARG A 131 3.11 -2.52 18.88
C ARG A 131 2.78 -3.50 17.76
N VAL A 132 2.01 -3.03 16.79
CA VAL A 132 1.68 -3.80 15.60
C VAL A 132 2.82 -3.65 14.60
N THR A 133 3.31 -4.77 14.08
CA THR A 133 4.61 -4.86 13.42
C THR A 133 4.57 -5.02 11.90
N LEU A 134 3.48 -5.58 11.37
CA LEU A 134 3.31 -5.89 9.94
C LEU A 134 1.83 -5.83 9.57
N LEU A 135 1.54 -5.38 8.34
CA LEU A 135 0.23 -5.44 7.71
C LEU A 135 0.28 -6.16 6.36
N VAL A 136 -0.66 -7.08 6.11
CA VAL A 136 -0.80 -7.76 4.82
C VAL A 136 -2.27 -7.91 4.47
N TRP A 137 -2.72 -7.24 3.42
CA TRP A 137 -4.07 -7.44 2.90
C TRP A 137 -4.19 -8.79 2.20
N HIS A 138 -5.36 -9.43 2.32
CA HIS A 138 -5.64 -10.66 1.59
C HIS A 138 -5.67 -10.39 0.08
N PRO A 139 -5.05 -11.25 -0.77
CA PRO A 139 -4.90 -10.97 -2.19
C PRO A 139 -6.23 -11.04 -2.96
N SER A 140 -7.15 -11.90 -2.54
CA SER A 140 -8.38 -12.20 -3.29
C SER A 140 -9.70 -11.90 -2.56
N ALA A 141 -9.67 -11.67 -1.25
CA ALA A 141 -10.87 -11.58 -0.42
C ALA A 141 -11.06 -10.14 0.02
N MET A 142 -12.26 -9.62 -0.20
CA MET A 142 -12.59 -8.24 0.14
C MET A 142 -12.45 -8.02 1.65
N ASN A 143 -11.83 -6.91 2.05
CA ASN A 143 -11.76 -6.44 3.45
C ASN A 143 -11.07 -7.38 4.45
N VAL A 144 -10.35 -8.40 4.00
CA VAL A 144 -9.59 -9.27 4.90
C VAL A 144 -8.17 -8.72 5.06
N LEU A 145 -7.76 -8.47 6.31
CA LEU A 145 -6.45 -7.91 6.65
C LEU A 145 -5.77 -8.79 7.70
N LEU A 146 -4.51 -9.14 7.46
CA LEU A 146 -3.63 -9.76 8.44
C LEU A 146 -2.79 -8.68 9.12
N SER A 147 -2.66 -8.80 10.44
CA SER A 147 -1.72 -8.00 11.23
C SER A 147 -0.92 -8.89 12.18
N THR A 148 0.31 -8.50 12.46
CA THR A 148 1.15 -9.17 13.49
C THR A 148 1.59 -8.16 14.54
N SER A 149 1.89 -8.63 15.74
CA SER A 149 2.30 -7.77 16.85
C SER A 149 3.50 -8.32 17.61
N SER A 150 4.16 -7.43 18.36
CA SER A 150 5.25 -7.80 19.29
C SER A 150 4.76 -8.55 20.54
N ASP A 151 3.46 -8.80 20.67
CA ASP A 151 2.88 -9.76 21.62
C ASP A 151 2.89 -11.20 21.07
N ASN A 152 3.52 -11.42 19.92
CA ASN A 152 3.64 -12.69 19.21
C ASN A 152 2.31 -13.23 18.69
N THR A 153 1.32 -12.37 18.47
CA THR A 153 0.05 -12.77 17.87
C THR A 153 -0.02 -12.38 16.38
N ILE A 154 -0.76 -13.19 15.63
CA ILE A 154 -1.25 -12.91 14.28
C ILE A 154 -2.76 -12.81 14.37
N ILE A 155 -3.34 -11.74 13.83
CA ILE A 155 -4.80 -11.55 13.78
C ILE A 155 -5.25 -11.35 12.33
N LEU A 156 -6.28 -12.10 11.91
CA LEU A 156 -7.05 -11.83 10.70
C LEU A 156 -8.31 -11.06 11.04
N TRP A 157 -8.51 -9.95 10.34
CA TRP A 157 -9.61 -9.04 10.55
C TRP A 157 -10.59 -9.10 9.39
N ASN A 158 -11.87 -8.94 9.69
CA ASN A 158 -12.84 -8.45 8.72
C ASN A 158 -12.94 -6.93 8.90
N VAL A 159 -12.25 -6.16 8.06
CA VAL A 159 -12.23 -4.70 8.12
C VAL A 159 -13.63 -4.11 7.88
N GLY A 160 -14.50 -4.81 7.13
CA GLY A 160 -15.86 -4.34 6.84
C GLY A 160 -16.76 -4.33 8.09
N THR A 161 -16.49 -5.21 9.06
CA THR A 161 -17.23 -5.29 10.34
C THR A 161 -16.43 -4.76 11.54
N GLY A 162 -15.10 -4.65 11.41
CA GLY A 162 -14.20 -4.27 12.49
C GLY A 162 -13.88 -5.43 13.45
N GLU A 163 -14.25 -6.66 13.10
CA GLU A 163 -14.12 -7.84 13.97
C GLU A 163 -12.80 -8.58 13.71
N ALA A 164 -12.19 -9.08 14.79
CA ALA A 164 -11.13 -10.09 14.69
C ALA A 164 -11.77 -11.47 14.50
N MET A 165 -11.44 -12.10 13.38
CA MET A 165 -12.06 -13.35 12.94
C MET A 165 -11.21 -14.57 13.30
N LEU A 166 -9.89 -14.41 13.32
CA LEU A 166 -8.93 -15.42 13.74
C LEU A 166 -7.80 -14.75 14.53
N GLN A 167 -7.37 -15.41 15.61
CA GLN A 167 -6.19 -15.03 16.38
C GLN A 167 -5.31 -16.27 16.56
N VAL A 168 -4.03 -16.14 16.22
CA VAL A 168 -3.04 -17.22 16.31
C VAL A 168 -1.88 -16.74 17.18
N GLU A 169 -1.56 -17.50 18.23
CA GLU A 169 -0.40 -17.26 19.07
C GLU A 169 0.83 -17.96 18.50
N MET A 170 1.93 -17.22 18.37
CA MET A 170 3.20 -17.74 17.89
C MET A 170 4.21 -17.87 19.05
N PRO A 171 5.16 -18.82 18.98
CA PRO A 171 6.13 -19.03 20.06
C PRO A 171 7.06 -17.84 20.33
N ASP A 172 7.31 -17.00 19.32
CA ASP A 172 8.19 -15.83 19.40
C ASP A 172 7.79 -14.77 18.36
N GLN A 173 8.46 -13.63 18.38
CA GLN A 173 8.19 -12.48 17.54
C GLN A 173 8.17 -12.84 16.05
N ILE A 174 7.12 -12.42 15.35
CA ILE A 174 7.00 -12.55 13.89
C ILE A 174 7.78 -11.44 13.21
N TYR A 175 8.56 -11.78 12.18
CA TYR A 175 9.37 -10.82 11.42
C TYR A 175 8.78 -10.47 10.06
N SER A 176 8.14 -11.43 9.41
CA SER A 176 7.57 -11.28 8.08
C SER A 176 6.45 -12.29 7.90
N GLY A 177 5.53 -11.98 7.00
CA GLY A 177 4.48 -12.92 6.61
C GLY A 177 3.82 -12.47 5.32
N THR A 178 3.24 -13.43 4.60
CA THR A 178 2.43 -13.13 3.41
C THR A 178 1.47 -14.27 3.09
N PHE A 179 0.42 -13.96 2.35
CA PHE A 179 -0.52 -14.94 1.80
C PHE A 179 0.05 -15.64 0.57
N ASN A 180 -0.38 -16.87 0.34
CA ASN A 180 -0.23 -17.51 -0.96
C ASN A 180 -1.16 -16.87 -2.00
N PHE A 181 -1.06 -17.28 -3.26
CA PHE A 181 -1.73 -16.56 -4.35
C PHE A 181 -3.25 -16.47 -4.19
N ASP A 182 -3.92 -17.52 -3.71
CA ASP A 182 -5.37 -17.54 -3.46
C ASP A 182 -5.78 -17.12 -2.04
N GLY A 183 -4.80 -16.94 -1.14
CA GLY A 183 -4.96 -16.56 0.25
C GLY A 183 -5.45 -17.67 1.19
N SER A 184 -5.58 -18.91 0.71
CA SER A 184 -5.95 -20.07 1.54
C SER A 184 -4.91 -20.39 2.63
N ARG A 185 -3.66 -19.97 2.43
CA ARG A 185 -2.55 -20.14 3.37
C ARG A 185 -1.79 -18.85 3.54
N PHE A 186 -1.09 -18.73 4.66
CA PHE A 186 -0.05 -17.72 4.83
C PHE A 186 1.22 -18.34 5.39
N VAL A 187 2.35 -17.70 5.09
CA VAL A 187 3.67 -18.09 5.58
C VAL A 187 4.14 -17.01 6.53
N CYS A 188 4.87 -17.39 7.57
CA CYS A 188 5.55 -16.44 8.44
C CYS A 188 6.97 -16.89 8.83
N THR A 189 7.84 -15.91 9.05
CA THR A 189 9.14 -16.09 9.69
C THR A 189 9.09 -15.61 11.14
N CYS A 190 9.69 -16.38 12.04
CA CYS A 190 9.70 -16.08 13.47
C CYS A 190 11.13 -15.96 14.01
N LYS A 191 11.27 -15.23 15.12
CA LYS A 191 12.55 -15.04 15.83
C LYS A 191 13.17 -16.32 16.38
N ASP A 192 12.36 -17.36 16.57
CA ASP A 192 12.82 -18.72 16.86
C ASP A 192 13.49 -19.44 15.66
N LYS A 193 13.70 -18.70 14.55
CA LYS A 193 14.38 -19.11 13.31
C LYS A 193 13.60 -20.10 12.45
N LYS A 194 12.34 -20.34 12.78
CA LYS A 194 11.49 -21.24 12.01
C LYS A 194 10.67 -20.49 10.95
N LEU A 195 10.49 -21.18 9.84
CA LEU A 195 9.54 -20.84 8.77
C LEU A 195 8.30 -21.71 8.96
N ARG A 196 7.12 -21.11 8.90
CA ARG A 196 5.85 -21.82 9.11
C ARG A 196 4.86 -21.50 8.02
N VAL A 197 4.16 -22.52 7.54
CA VAL A 197 2.98 -22.39 6.69
C VAL A 197 1.77 -22.68 7.54
N LEU A 198 0.81 -21.76 7.54
CA LEU A 198 -0.41 -21.81 8.31
C LEU A 198 -1.62 -21.80 7.39
N ASP A 199 -2.67 -22.48 7.81
CA ASP A 199 -3.99 -22.42 7.19
C ASP A 199 -4.69 -21.11 7.57
N SER A 200 -5.17 -20.35 6.58
CA SER A 200 -5.76 -19.03 6.82
C SER A 200 -7.15 -19.07 7.48
N HIS A 201 -7.84 -20.22 7.46
CA HIS A 201 -9.19 -20.36 8.03
C HIS A 201 -9.15 -20.78 9.50
N THR A 202 -8.22 -21.67 9.83
CA THR A 202 -8.14 -22.32 11.14
C THR A 202 -6.98 -21.81 11.99
N GLY A 203 -5.96 -21.19 11.37
CA GLY A 203 -4.72 -20.81 12.04
C GLY A 203 -3.82 -21.99 12.38
N ALA A 204 -4.14 -23.20 11.92
CA ALA A 204 -3.34 -24.38 12.18
C ALA A 204 -2.00 -24.29 11.43
N ILE A 205 -0.90 -24.65 12.11
CA ILE A 205 0.41 -24.80 11.49
C ILE A 205 0.38 -26.09 10.65
N LEU A 206 0.42 -25.94 9.33
CA LEU A 206 0.42 -27.04 8.36
C LEU A 206 1.83 -27.63 8.17
N GLN A 207 2.83 -26.74 8.11
CA GLN A 207 4.24 -27.11 7.98
C GLN A 207 5.11 -26.19 8.83
N GLU A 208 6.20 -26.75 9.36
CA GLU A 208 7.20 -26.03 10.12
C GLU A 208 8.59 -26.58 9.78
N GLY A 209 9.54 -25.67 9.55
CA GLY A 209 10.92 -26.03 9.22
C GLY A 209 11.92 -25.01 9.72
N GLN A 210 13.19 -25.40 9.77
CA GLN A 210 14.28 -24.48 10.09
C GLN A 210 14.51 -23.56 8.90
N GLY A 211 14.43 -22.25 9.13
CA GLY A 211 14.71 -21.24 8.12
C GLY A 211 16.18 -20.80 8.13
N HIS A 212 16.39 -19.49 8.22
CA HIS A 212 17.72 -18.88 8.27
C HIS A 212 18.30 -18.95 9.68
N MET A 213 19.57 -19.37 9.81
CA MET A 213 20.18 -19.66 11.12
C MET A 213 20.82 -18.44 11.81
N GLY A 214 20.85 -17.29 11.15
CA GLY A 214 21.31 -16.02 11.67
C GLY A 214 20.44 -15.47 12.81
N SER A 215 20.92 -14.40 13.47
CA SER A 215 20.22 -13.74 14.57
C SER A 215 19.31 -12.59 14.14
N LYS A 216 19.44 -12.15 12.88
CA LYS A 216 18.71 -11.02 12.32
C LYS A 216 17.39 -11.47 11.68
N PRO A 217 16.43 -10.54 11.51
CA PRO A 217 15.14 -10.84 10.90
C PRO A 217 15.27 -11.45 9.50
N ALA A 218 14.45 -12.46 9.24
CA ALA A 218 14.27 -13.05 7.92
C ALA A 218 12.93 -12.57 7.31
N GLN A 219 12.94 -12.30 6.01
CA GLN A 219 11.77 -11.98 5.20
C GLN A 219 11.30 -13.23 4.44
N CYS A 220 10.01 -13.31 4.15
CA CYS A 220 9.43 -14.36 3.33
C CYS A 220 8.38 -13.81 2.36
N THR A 221 8.27 -14.41 1.18
CA THR A 221 7.17 -14.20 0.26
C THR A 221 6.73 -15.50 -0.41
N TYR A 222 5.43 -15.68 -0.65
CA TYR A 222 4.94 -16.74 -1.52
C TYR A 222 5.16 -16.35 -2.98
N LEU A 223 5.47 -17.36 -3.78
CA LEU A 223 5.49 -17.28 -5.22
C LEU A 223 4.14 -17.78 -5.77
N LYS A 224 3.81 -17.39 -7.01
CA LYS A 224 2.54 -17.74 -7.67
C LYS A 224 2.34 -19.26 -7.79
N ASN A 225 3.43 -20.02 -7.86
CA ASN A 225 3.42 -21.48 -7.97
C ASN A 225 3.32 -22.22 -6.63
N GLY A 226 3.12 -21.52 -5.51
CA GLY A 226 3.04 -22.11 -4.16
C GLY A 226 4.38 -22.27 -3.45
N GLN A 227 5.52 -22.07 -4.14
CA GLN A 227 6.83 -22.06 -3.49
C GLN A 227 7.00 -20.82 -2.62
N ILE A 228 7.95 -20.89 -1.69
CA ILE A 228 8.23 -19.79 -0.76
C ILE A 228 9.64 -19.29 -1.01
N PHE A 229 9.80 -18.00 -1.23
CA PHE A 229 11.10 -17.35 -1.32
C PHE A 229 11.38 -16.61 0.00
N THR A 230 12.58 -16.77 0.54
CA THR A 230 12.99 -16.13 1.79
C THR A 230 14.31 -15.42 1.62
N SER A 231 14.53 -14.39 2.43
CA SER A 231 15.83 -13.77 2.60
C SER A 231 16.12 -13.60 4.07
N GLY A 232 17.32 -13.92 4.49
CA GLY A 232 17.73 -13.87 5.88
C GLY A 232 19.24 -13.90 5.99
N PHE A 233 19.74 -14.46 7.09
CA PHE A 233 21.16 -14.43 7.39
C PHE A 233 21.68 -15.83 7.75
N SER A 234 22.91 -16.11 7.33
CA SER A 234 23.69 -17.27 7.76
C SER A 234 24.05 -17.15 9.25
N ARG A 235 24.54 -18.24 9.84
CA ARG A 235 25.11 -18.20 11.20
C ARG A 235 26.32 -17.24 11.30
N MET A 236 27.03 -17.05 10.19
CA MET A 236 28.17 -16.15 10.06
C MET A 236 27.75 -14.72 9.67
N SER A 237 26.44 -14.44 9.67
CA SER A 237 25.85 -13.13 9.33
C SER A 237 26.01 -12.70 7.86
N GLU A 238 26.20 -13.64 6.93
CA GLU A 238 26.04 -13.34 5.49
C GLU A 238 24.55 -13.30 5.13
N ARG A 239 24.16 -12.38 4.25
CA ARG A 239 22.83 -12.35 3.67
C ARG A 239 22.66 -13.53 2.74
N GLN A 240 21.56 -14.24 2.89
CA GLN A 240 21.22 -15.40 2.08
C GLN A 240 19.81 -15.23 1.52
N TYR A 241 19.55 -15.87 0.38
CA TYR A 241 18.20 -16.20 -0.03
C TYR A 241 18.00 -17.71 -0.04
N ALA A 242 16.76 -18.15 0.10
CA ALA A 242 16.41 -19.55 -0.07
C ALA A 242 15.02 -19.70 -0.69
N LEU A 243 14.86 -20.74 -1.52
CA LEU A 243 13.60 -21.17 -2.10
C LEU A 243 13.15 -22.47 -1.43
N TRP A 244 11.87 -22.58 -1.09
CA TRP A 244 11.30 -23.70 -0.35
C TRP A 244 10.06 -24.24 -1.05
N ASP A 245 9.79 -25.53 -0.88
CA ASP A 245 8.51 -26.14 -1.18
C ASP A 245 7.58 -25.94 0.02
N GLU A 246 6.36 -25.46 -0.18
CA GLU A 246 5.41 -25.28 0.91
C GLU A 246 5.04 -26.59 1.62
N ASN A 247 5.18 -27.74 0.95
CA ASN A 247 4.80 -29.05 1.50
C ASN A 247 5.96 -29.75 2.22
N ASP A 248 7.19 -29.26 2.05
CA ASP A 248 8.37 -29.79 2.73
C ASP A 248 9.32 -28.64 3.11
N LEU A 249 9.18 -28.14 4.35
CA LEU A 249 10.06 -27.12 4.91
C LEU A 249 11.31 -27.71 5.60
N SER A 250 11.51 -29.03 5.57
CA SER A 250 12.67 -29.65 6.21
C SER A 250 13.98 -29.31 5.49
N LYS A 251 13.90 -28.95 4.21
CA LYS A 251 15.05 -28.60 3.37
C LYS A 251 14.67 -27.55 2.32
N SER A 252 15.56 -26.60 2.07
CA SER A 252 15.43 -25.67 0.95
C SER A 252 15.74 -26.34 -0.39
N ILE A 253 15.04 -25.90 -1.44
CA ILE A 253 15.30 -26.27 -2.84
C ILE A 253 16.66 -25.72 -3.27
N VAL A 254 16.90 -24.44 -2.95
CA VAL A 254 18.18 -23.75 -3.13
C VAL A 254 18.37 -22.76 -1.99
N MET A 255 19.59 -22.59 -1.52
CA MET A 255 19.98 -21.57 -0.55
C MET A 255 21.37 -21.06 -0.95
N GLU A 256 21.48 -19.76 -1.16
CA GLU A 256 22.69 -19.13 -1.69
C GLU A 256 23.03 -17.88 -0.89
N GLU A 257 24.33 -17.63 -0.76
CA GLU A 257 24.88 -16.44 -0.14
C GLU A 257 24.94 -15.28 -1.14
N ILE A 258 24.61 -14.09 -0.66
CA ILE A 258 24.56 -12.86 -1.46
C ILE A 258 25.79 -12.01 -1.17
N ASP A 259 25.94 -11.57 0.08
CA ASP A 259 27.05 -10.76 0.57
C ASP A 259 27.05 -10.71 2.11
N SER A 260 28.01 -10.01 2.71
CA SER A 260 28.16 -9.86 4.17
C SER A 260 27.60 -8.55 4.73
N SER A 261 26.65 -7.90 4.03
CA SER A 261 26.08 -6.62 4.49
C SER A 261 25.09 -6.80 5.63
N ASN A 262 24.83 -5.73 6.38
CA ASN A 262 24.05 -5.83 7.61
C ASN A 262 22.54 -5.68 7.47
N GLY A 263 22.06 -5.00 6.43
CA GLY A 263 20.65 -4.64 6.27
C GLY A 263 19.78 -5.82 5.85
N VAL A 264 18.60 -5.95 6.48
CA VAL A 264 17.57 -6.92 6.09
C VAL A 264 17.15 -6.63 4.64
N LEU A 265 17.11 -7.67 3.81
CA LEU A 265 16.65 -7.57 2.42
C LEU A 265 15.15 -7.75 2.36
N PHE A 266 14.44 -6.72 1.93
CA PHE A 266 13.03 -6.80 1.56
C PHE A 266 12.89 -7.52 0.22
N ILE A 267 11.86 -8.33 0.09
CA ILE A 267 11.59 -9.14 -1.09
C ILE A 267 10.38 -8.54 -1.81
N PHE A 268 10.56 -8.15 -3.06
CA PHE A 268 9.47 -7.71 -3.92
C PHE A 268 9.32 -8.73 -5.05
N TYR A 269 8.23 -9.48 -5.04
CA TYR A 269 7.95 -10.50 -6.04
C TYR A 269 6.89 -10.02 -7.02
N ASP A 270 7.18 -10.19 -8.29
CA ASP A 270 6.26 -9.96 -9.40
C ASP A 270 5.73 -11.31 -9.93
N PRO A 271 4.44 -11.65 -9.66
CA PRO A 271 3.84 -12.92 -10.07
C PRO A 271 3.61 -13.05 -11.57
N ASP A 272 3.65 -11.96 -12.33
CA ASP A 272 3.39 -11.99 -13.78
C ASP A 272 4.66 -12.31 -14.57
N THR A 273 5.80 -11.85 -14.08
CA THR A 273 7.11 -12.05 -14.71
C THR A 273 7.97 -13.11 -14.02
N ASN A 274 7.55 -13.57 -12.84
CA ASN A 274 8.36 -14.38 -11.91
C ASN A 274 9.69 -13.73 -11.53
N MET A 275 9.73 -12.39 -11.49
CA MET A 275 10.90 -11.66 -11.04
C MET A 275 10.86 -11.41 -9.54
N VAL A 276 12.01 -11.54 -8.89
CA VAL A 276 12.22 -11.21 -7.48
C VAL A 276 13.25 -10.11 -7.40
N TYR A 277 12.93 -9.03 -6.69
CA TYR A 277 13.82 -7.92 -6.40
C TYR A 277 14.16 -7.91 -4.92
N LEU A 278 15.44 -7.76 -4.60
CA LEU A 278 15.98 -7.70 -3.24
C LEU A 278 16.61 -6.33 -3.00
N ALA A 279 16.16 -5.65 -1.96
CA ALA A 279 16.67 -4.34 -1.58
C ALA A 279 16.64 -4.18 -0.06
N GLY A 280 17.75 -3.74 0.54
CA GLY A 280 17.88 -3.59 1.98
C GLY A 280 18.06 -2.14 2.41
N LYS A 281 17.56 -1.79 3.61
CA LYS A 281 17.87 -0.47 4.20
C LYS A 281 19.37 -0.31 4.39
N GLY A 282 19.88 0.87 4.05
CA GLY A 282 21.31 1.17 4.06
C GLY A 282 22.04 0.76 2.77
N ASP A 283 21.43 -0.06 1.91
CA ASP A 283 22.04 -0.43 0.63
C ASP A 283 21.84 0.68 -0.41
N SER A 284 22.76 0.76 -1.36
CA SER A 284 22.61 1.58 -2.56
C SER A 284 22.21 0.75 -3.79
N LEU A 285 21.89 -0.54 -3.58
CA LEU A 285 21.67 -1.56 -4.60
C LEU A 285 20.23 -2.11 -4.55
N ILE A 286 19.69 -2.45 -5.72
CA ILE A 286 18.52 -3.32 -5.86
C ILE A 286 18.94 -4.47 -6.77
N ARG A 287 19.03 -5.70 -6.23
CA ARG A 287 19.35 -6.91 -7.01
C ARG A 287 18.08 -7.54 -7.53
N TYR A 288 18.13 -8.15 -8.71
CA TYR A 288 16.95 -8.82 -9.25
C TYR A 288 17.29 -10.13 -9.94
N TYR A 289 16.34 -11.05 -9.79
CA TYR A 289 16.45 -12.45 -10.15
C TYR A 289 15.19 -12.85 -10.92
N GLU A 290 15.30 -13.89 -11.72
CA GLU A 290 14.17 -14.58 -12.32
C GLU A 290 14.03 -15.96 -11.70
N VAL A 291 12.85 -16.29 -11.20
CA VAL A 291 12.56 -17.61 -10.63
C VAL A 291 11.91 -18.50 -11.69
N THR A 292 12.41 -19.73 -11.80
CA THR A 292 11.96 -20.72 -12.77
C THR A 292 11.90 -22.11 -12.16
N SER A 293 11.27 -23.04 -12.86
CA SER A 293 11.29 -24.47 -12.51
C SER A 293 12.59 -25.19 -12.86
N GLU A 294 13.53 -24.55 -13.56
CA GLU A 294 14.78 -25.16 -14.00
C GLU A 294 15.95 -24.76 -13.09
N ALA A 295 16.75 -25.73 -12.66
CA ALA A 295 17.95 -25.51 -11.87
C ALA A 295 18.89 -24.46 -12.54
N PRO A 296 19.48 -23.51 -11.78
CA PRO A 296 19.49 -23.39 -10.31
C PRO A 296 18.23 -22.76 -9.68
N TYR A 297 17.11 -22.73 -10.41
CA TYR A 297 15.78 -22.22 -10.00
C TYR A 297 15.72 -20.70 -9.87
N VAL A 298 16.66 -20.09 -9.16
CA VAL A 298 16.79 -18.65 -8.99
C VAL A 298 17.95 -18.16 -9.84
N HIS A 299 17.65 -17.42 -10.90
CA HIS A 299 18.64 -16.95 -11.87
C HIS A 299 18.92 -15.47 -11.63
N TYR A 300 20.14 -15.12 -11.21
CA TYR A 300 20.57 -13.73 -11.14
C TYR A 300 20.51 -13.06 -12.53
N LEU A 301 19.88 -11.90 -12.62
CA LEU A 301 19.81 -11.13 -13.86
C LEU A 301 20.86 -10.02 -13.85
N ASP A 302 20.65 -9.04 -12.97
CA ASP A 302 21.54 -7.89 -12.81
C ASP A 302 21.22 -7.14 -11.50
N LEU A 303 21.87 -6.00 -11.28
CA LEU A 303 21.61 -5.09 -10.19
C LEU A 303 21.42 -3.66 -10.68
N TYR A 304 20.60 -2.90 -9.98
CA TYR A 304 20.55 -1.45 -10.08
C TYR A 304 21.43 -0.88 -8.98
N GLN A 305 22.25 0.11 -9.32
CA GLN A 305 23.14 0.78 -8.38
C GLN A 305 22.91 2.29 -8.41
N SER A 306 22.88 2.88 -7.22
CA SER A 306 22.78 4.33 -7.01
C SER A 306 23.92 4.81 -6.12
N LYS A 307 24.08 6.14 -6.01
CA LYS A 307 25.13 6.73 -5.16
C LYS A 307 24.74 6.79 -3.68
N SER A 308 23.45 6.82 -3.40
CA SER A 308 22.92 7.08 -2.06
C SER A 308 22.26 5.83 -1.48
N PRO A 309 22.46 5.57 -0.17
CA PRO A 309 21.79 4.45 0.49
C PRO A 309 20.29 4.70 0.62
N GLN A 310 19.49 3.65 0.52
CA GLN A 310 18.04 3.72 0.71
C GLN A 310 17.69 3.68 2.21
N ARG A 311 16.79 4.56 2.62
CA ARG A 311 16.19 4.63 3.95
C ARG A 311 14.92 3.78 4.06
N GLY A 312 14.24 3.62 2.94
CA GLY A 312 12.99 2.89 2.75
C GLY A 312 12.76 2.72 1.26
N ILE A 313 11.80 1.88 0.89
CA ILE A 313 11.60 1.50 -0.50
C ILE A 313 10.17 1.05 -0.72
N GLY A 314 9.44 1.71 -1.62
CA GLY A 314 8.10 1.31 -2.05
C GLY A 314 8.13 0.60 -3.39
N PHE A 315 7.08 -0.15 -3.70
CA PHE A 315 6.93 -0.91 -4.94
C PHE A 315 5.54 -0.70 -5.53
N MET A 316 5.47 -0.40 -6.82
CA MET A 316 4.23 -0.13 -7.53
C MET A 316 3.51 -1.43 -7.96
N PRO A 317 2.21 -1.59 -7.65
CA PRO A 317 1.39 -2.64 -8.24
C PRO A 317 1.33 -2.54 -9.77
N LYS A 318 1.11 -3.69 -10.43
CA LYS A 318 1.08 -3.81 -11.90
C LYS A 318 0.19 -2.79 -12.61
N ARG A 319 -0.98 -2.50 -12.02
CA ARG A 319 -1.96 -1.54 -12.54
C ARG A 319 -1.43 -0.10 -12.66
N GLY A 320 -0.39 0.29 -11.91
CA GLY A 320 0.18 1.64 -11.93
C GLY A 320 1.43 1.80 -12.81
N LEU A 321 1.82 0.75 -13.56
CA LEU A 321 2.99 0.77 -14.44
C LEU A 321 2.67 1.36 -15.81
N ASN A 322 3.67 1.94 -16.45
CA ASN A 322 3.57 2.44 -17.82
C ASN A 322 3.89 1.32 -18.83
N VAL A 323 2.84 0.60 -19.25
CA VAL A 323 2.95 -0.50 -20.22
C VAL A 323 3.43 -0.06 -21.61
N HIS A 324 3.21 1.19 -22.00
CA HIS A 324 3.68 1.74 -23.28
C HIS A 324 5.21 1.85 -23.33
N ASN A 325 5.84 2.08 -22.18
CA ASN A 325 7.29 2.18 -22.06
C ASN A 325 7.96 0.84 -21.73
N ASN A 326 7.23 -0.28 -21.76
CA ASN A 326 7.72 -1.59 -21.35
C ASN A 326 8.25 -1.60 -19.90
N GLU A 327 7.68 -0.77 -19.03
CA GLU A 327 7.96 -0.74 -17.60
C GLU A 327 7.32 -1.97 -16.93
N ILE A 328 8.13 -2.80 -16.28
CA ILE A 328 7.68 -4.04 -15.63
C ILE A 328 7.64 -3.95 -14.11
N ALA A 329 8.34 -2.98 -13.53
CA ALA A 329 8.34 -2.66 -12.11
C ALA A 329 8.70 -1.18 -11.89
N ARG A 330 8.23 -0.60 -10.80
CA ARG A 330 8.60 0.77 -10.38
C ARG A 330 8.87 0.80 -8.89
N PHE A 331 10.02 1.31 -8.51
CA PHE A 331 10.40 1.51 -7.11
C PHE A 331 10.31 2.97 -6.71
N TYR A 332 9.92 3.20 -5.45
CA TYR A 332 9.91 4.50 -4.79
C TYR A 332 10.97 4.46 -3.69
N LYS A 333 12.21 4.79 -4.05
CA LYS A 333 13.37 4.74 -3.16
C LYS A 333 13.41 5.98 -2.28
N LEU A 334 13.31 5.78 -0.97
CA LEU A 334 13.45 6.84 0.01
C LEU A 334 14.92 7.06 0.36
N HIS A 335 15.38 8.30 0.37
CA HIS A 335 16.73 8.70 0.75
C HIS A 335 16.74 9.39 2.11
N ASN A 336 17.89 9.38 2.81
CA ASN A 336 18.02 10.06 4.11
C ASN A 336 17.77 11.59 4.04
N GLN A 337 17.91 12.20 2.87
CA GLN A 337 17.76 13.64 2.66
C GLN A 337 16.33 14.07 2.30
N GLY A 338 15.34 13.18 2.44
CA GLY A 338 13.94 13.52 2.17
C GLY A 338 13.51 13.43 0.70
N LEU A 339 14.34 12.82 -0.15
CA LEU A 339 13.99 12.50 -1.53
C LEU A 339 13.32 11.12 -1.61
N CYS A 340 12.16 11.05 -2.22
CA CYS A 340 11.55 9.82 -2.72
C CYS A 340 11.80 9.73 -4.23
N GLU A 341 12.89 9.06 -4.60
CA GLU A 341 13.35 8.87 -5.98
C GLU A 341 12.55 7.75 -6.66
N ILE A 342 12.08 7.99 -7.88
CA ILE A 342 11.30 7.02 -8.64
C ILE A 342 12.22 6.30 -9.63
N ILE A 343 12.18 4.96 -9.62
CA ILE A 343 13.06 4.09 -10.40
C ILE A 343 12.20 3.08 -11.18
N PRO A 344 11.78 3.40 -12.42
CA PRO A 344 11.23 2.44 -13.36
C PRO A 344 12.27 1.40 -13.77
N PHE A 345 11.82 0.14 -13.89
CA PHE A 345 12.55 -0.98 -14.47
C PHE A 345 11.92 -1.36 -15.79
N THR A 346 12.71 -1.32 -16.86
CA THR A 346 12.22 -1.42 -18.24
C THR A 346 12.83 -2.61 -18.96
N VAL A 347 12.01 -3.31 -19.74
CA VAL A 347 12.48 -4.28 -20.74
C VAL A 347 12.74 -3.53 -22.05
N PRO A 348 13.98 -3.47 -22.56
CA PRO A 348 14.28 -2.74 -23.79
C PRO A 348 13.69 -3.46 -25.02
N ARG A 349 12.51 -3.01 -25.48
CA ARG A 349 11.89 -3.45 -26.74
C ARG A 349 11.73 -2.28 -27.69
N LYS A 350 11.88 -2.53 -29.00
CA LYS A 350 11.67 -1.56 -30.07
C LYS A 350 10.30 -1.77 -30.72
N SER A 351 9.25 -1.67 -29.90
CA SER A 351 7.87 -1.87 -30.35
C SER A 351 6.95 -0.90 -29.62
N GLU A 352 6.07 -0.25 -30.39
CA GLU A 352 4.97 0.58 -29.85
C GLU A 352 3.72 -0.27 -29.56
N LEU A 353 3.67 -1.50 -30.07
CA LEU A 353 2.59 -2.45 -29.79
C LEU A 353 2.65 -2.94 -28.35
N PHE A 354 1.48 -3.20 -27.77
CA PHE A 354 1.35 -3.82 -26.45
C PHE A 354 2.03 -5.19 -26.41
N GLN A 355 2.91 -5.39 -25.42
CA GLN A 355 3.71 -6.60 -25.27
C GLN A 355 2.99 -7.65 -24.39
N ASN A 356 2.14 -8.47 -25.01
CA ASN A 356 1.37 -9.51 -24.29
C ASN A 356 2.26 -10.51 -23.53
N ASP A 357 3.50 -10.73 -24.00
CA ASP A 357 4.44 -11.62 -23.31
C ASP A 357 4.97 -11.01 -22.00
N LEU A 358 5.03 -9.68 -21.88
CA LEU A 358 5.49 -8.99 -20.67
C LEU A 358 4.34 -8.74 -19.69
N TYR A 359 3.11 -8.62 -20.21
CA TYR A 359 1.91 -8.26 -19.47
C TYR A 359 0.82 -9.31 -19.68
N PRO A 360 0.95 -10.51 -19.07
CA PRO A 360 -0.18 -11.42 -18.96
C PRO A 360 -1.28 -10.79 -18.11
N ASP A 361 -2.47 -11.40 -18.09
CA ASP A 361 -3.54 -10.95 -17.20
C ASP A 361 -3.07 -10.98 -15.74
N THR A 362 -3.21 -9.83 -15.07
CA THR A 362 -2.67 -9.55 -13.74
C THR A 362 -3.80 -9.45 -12.71
N ALA A 363 -3.47 -9.47 -11.43
CA ALA A 363 -4.46 -9.29 -10.36
C ALA A 363 -5.16 -7.91 -10.49
N SER A 364 -6.49 -7.95 -10.54
CA SER A 364 -7.35 -6.78 -10.65
C SER A 364 -7.60 -6.10 -9.30
N ASP A 365 -8.28 -4.95 -9.33
CA ASP A 365 -8.82 -4.29 -8.14
C ASP A 365 -10.15 -4.92 -7.66
N GLN A 366 -10.67 -5.93 -8.36
CA GLN A 366 -11.91 -6.59 -7.93
C GLN A 366 -11.57 -7.78 -7.01
N PRO A 367 -12.21 -7.86 -5.83
CA PRO A 367 -12.07 -9.04 -4.99
C PRO A 367 -12.76 -10.23 -5.67
N ALA A 368 -12.15 -11.41 -5.58
CA ALA A 368 -12.73 -12.65 -6.10
C ALA A 368 -13.84 -13.20 -5.20
N ILE A 369 -13.70 -13.00 -3.89
CA ILE A 369 -14.64 -13.46 -2.86
C ILE A 369 -14.89 -12.41 -1.79
N SER A 370 -16.04 -12.50 -1.12
CA SER A 370 -16.36 -11.65 0.02
C SER A 370 -15.64 -12.13 1.30
N ALA A 371 -15.49 -11.26 2.30
CA ALA A 371 -14.99 -11.65 3.61
C ALA A 371 -15.83 -12.78 4.24
N ASP A 372 -17.17 -12.66 4.18
CA ASP A 372 -18.09 -13.66 4.73
C ASP A 372 -17.91 -15.04 4.07
N ASP A 373 -17.74 -15.06 2.74
CA ASP A 373 -17.47 -16.31 2.01
C ASP A 373 -16.10 -16.90 2.35
N PHE A 374 -15.09 -16.05 2.48
CA PHE A 374 -13.76 -16.46 2.90
C PHE A 374 -13.79 -17.10 4.29
N PHE A 375 -14.33 -16.42 5.30
CA PHE A 375 -14.44 -16.95 6.66
C PHE A 375 -15.42 -18.13 6.79
N ALA A 376 -16.27 -18.37 5.79
CA ALA A 376 -17.05 -19.60 5.65
C ALA A 376 -16.25 -20.78 5.05
N GLY A 377 -14.96 -20.61 4.78
CA GLY A 377 -14.04 -21.63 4.27
C GLY A 377 -13.90 -21.68 2.75
N LYS A 378 -14.38 -20.68 2.00
CA LYS A 378 -14.21 -20.63 0.54
C LYS A 378 -12.88 -19.96 0.18
N ASN A 379 -12.27 -20.46 -0.88
CA ASN A 379 -11.03 -19.91 -1.45
C ASN A 379 -11.24 -19.59 -2.93
N ALA A 380 -10.60 -18.52 -3.41
CA ALA A 380 -10.57 -18.20 -4.83
C ALA A 380 -9.26 -17.48 -5.17
N PRO A 381 -8.66 -17.78 -6.34
CA PRO A 381 -7.55 -16.98 -6.83
C PRO A 381 -8.02 -15.54 -7.14
N PRO A 382 -7.11 -14.56 -7.14
CA PRO A 382 -7.44 -13.17 -7.46
C PRO A 382 -8.11 -13.05 -8.83
N ALA A 383 -9.13 -12.19 -8.93
CA ALA A 383 -9.75 -11.89 -10.21
C ALA A 383 -8.71 -11.20 -11.12
N LEU A 384 -8.56 -11.70 -12.35
CA LEU A 384 -7.54 -11.21 -13.28
C LEU A 384 -8.11 -10.16 -14.24
N MET A 385 -7.27 -9.22 -14.67
CA MET A 385 -7.59 -8.21 -15.68
C MET A 385 -6.42 -8.03 -16.66
N SER A 386 -6.75 -7.65 -17.90
CA SER A 386 -5.75 -7.25 -18.89
C SER A 386 -5.30 -5.81 -18.67
N LEU A 387 -4.00 -5.54 -18.86
CA LEU A 387 -3.44 -4.18 -18.85
C LEU A 387 -3.47 -3.52 -20.23
N ARG A 388 -3.97 -4.20 -21.26
CA ARG A 388 -4.20 -3.62 -22.58
C ARG A 388 -5.38 -2.67 -22.43
N GLY A 389 -5.14 -1.36 -22.43
CA GLY A 389 -6.13 -0.30 -22.19
C GLY A 389 -7.31 -0.22 -23.17
N ASP A 390 -7.53 -1.25 -23.99
CA ASP A 390 -8.77 -1.45 -24.72
C ASP A 390 -9.81 -1.93 -23.70
N THR A 391 -10.73 -1.04 -23.31
CA THR A 391 -11.96 -1.40 -22.61
C THR A 391 -12.73 -2.39 -23.45
N ASP A 392 -12.42 -3.68 -23.30
CA ASP A 392 -13.38 -4.71 -23.58
C ASP A 392 -14.43 -4.56 -22.48
N ASN A 393 -15.63 -4.20 -22.92
CA ASN A 393 -16.83 -4.11 -22.13
C ASN A 393 -17.27 -5.55 -21.76
N THR A 394 -16.34 -6.34 -21.21
CA THR A 394 -16.67 -7.61 -20.57
C THR A 394 -17.60 -7.23 -19.44
N LYS A 395 -18.81 -7.78 -19.55
CA LYS A 395 -19.88 -7.66 -18.56
C LYS A 395 -19.22 -7.65 -17.19
N LYS A 396 -19.38 -6.53 -16.47
CA LYS A 396 -19.11 -6.49 -15.04
C LYS A 396 -20.02 -7.55 -14.43
N ASP A 397 -19.56 -8.79 -14.36
CA ASP A 397 -20.11 -9.80 -13.49
C ASP A 397 -19.79 -9.30 -12.08
N GLN A 398 -20.59 -8.32 -11.64
CA GLN A 398 -20.67 -7.97 -10.24
C GLN A 398 -21.05 -9.27 -9.55
N VAL A 399 -20.08 -9.89 -8.90
CA VAL A 399 -20.37 -10.93 -7.92
C VAL A 399 -21.46 -10.35 -7.04
N LYS A 400 -22.65 -10.95 -7.06
CA LYS A 400 -23.77 -10.56 -6.19
C LYS A 400 -23.37 -10.93 -4.76
N MET A 401 -22.53 -10.10 -4.17
CA MET A 401 -22.14 -10.21 -2.78
C MET A 401 -23.36 -9.89 -1.93
N VAL A 402 -23.70 -10.79 -1.01
CA VAL A 402 -24.76 -10.57 -0.02
C VAL A 402 -24.26 -9.45 0.89
N ARG A 403 -24.79 -8.23 0.68
CA ARG A 403 -24.40 -7.05 1.45
C ARG A 403 -24.98 -7.12 2.86
N LYS A 404 -24.17 -7.55 3.83
CA LYS A 404 -24.34 -7.09 5.22
C LYS A 404 -23.85 -5.64 5.32
N SER A 405 -24.19 -4.95 6.41
CA SER A 405 -23.75 -3.57 6.63
C SER A 405 -22.22 -3.50 6.72
N ASN A 406 -21.58 -3.06 5.65
CA ASN A 406 -20.15 -2.80 5.58
C ASN A 406 -19.90 -1.34 6.01
N ILE A 407 -18.99 -1.13 6.95
CA ILE A 407 -18.62 0.21 7.43
C ILE A 407 -18.09 1.06 6.26
N LEU A 408 -17.39 0.44 5.30
CA LEU A 408 -16.85 1.11 4.11
C LEU A 408 -17.93 1.50 3.09
N ASP A 409 -19.10 0.83 3.07
CA ASP A 409 -20.18 1.08 2.10
C ASP A 409 -21.11 2.23 2.51
N LYS A 410 -21.13 2.62 3.80
CA LYS A 410 -22.01 3.70 4.31
C LYS A 410 -21.49 5.11 4.02
N MET A 411 -20.44 5.22 3.22
CA MET A 411 -19.72 6.46 2.96
C MET A 411 -20.14 7.06 1.62
N PRO A 412 -20.08 8.40 1.45
CA PRO A 412 -20.57 9.06 0.25
C PRO A 412 -19.82 8.53 -0.98
N SER A 413 -20.50 7.67 -1.73
CA SER A 413 -20.12 7.23 -3.06
C SER A 413 -21.15 7.74 -4.07
N LYS A 414 -20.66 8.08 -5.26
CA LYS A 414 -21.35 8.70 -6.40
C LYS A 414 -22.78 8.19 -6.61
N PRO A 415 -23.78 9.03 -6.99
CA PRO A 415 -25.06 8.54 -7.48
C PRO A 415 -24.83 7.78 -8.80
N ALA A 416 -25.15 6.48 -8.80
CA ALA A 416 -25.15 5.67 -10.02
C ALA A 416 -26.27 6.15 -10.94
N ALA A 417 -25.93 6.51 -12.19
CA ALA A 417 -26.90 6.78 -13.23
C ALA A 417 -27.70 5.50 -13.53
N GLN A 418 -28.96 5.45 -13.10
CA GLN A 418 -29.89 4.40 -13.49
C GLN A 418 -30.25 4.58 -14.97
N GLN A 419 -29.79 3.65 -15.81
CA GLN A 419 -30.29 3.49 -17.17
C GLN A 419 -31.69 2.87 -17.10
N GLN A 420 -32.73 3.69 -17.26
CA GLN A 420 -34.08 3.22 -17.55
C GLN A 420 -34.17 2.85 -19.04
N GLN A 421 -34.44 1.57 -19.30
CA GLN A 421 -34.94 1.09 -20.58
C GLN A 421 -36.29 1.74 -20.88
N THR A 422 -36.40 2.47 -21.99
CA THR A 422 -37.69 2.73 -22.63
C THR A 422 -37.56 2.58 -24.15
N SER A 423 -38.56 1.89 -24.68
CA SER A 423 -38.79 1.53 -26.08
C SER A 423 -39.15 2.74 -26.93
N ASN A 424 -38.69 2.71 -28.19
CA ASN A 424 -38.95 3.71 -29.24
C ASN A 424 -40.44 3.93 -29.53
N ASN A 425 -40.84 5.20 -29.74
CA ASN A 425 -41.67 5.62 -30.87
C ASN A 425 -41.67 7.16 -31.05
N ALA A 426 -41.37 7.56 -32.30
CA ALA A 426 -41.70 8.73 -33.13
C ALA A 426 -41.96 10.17 -32.58
N ASP A 427 -41.34 11.12 -33.31
CA ASP A 427 -41.70 12.51 -33.69
C ASP A 427 -41.96 13.61 -32.64
N THR A 428 -41.08 14.63 -32.59
CA THR A 428 -41.34 16.09 -32.82
C THR A 428 -40.15 17.00 -32.42
N ALA A 429 -40.15 18.24 -32.93
CA ALA A 429 -39.07 19.24 -33.03
C ALA A 429 -38.51 19.83 -31.70
N PRO A 430 -37.41 20.64 -31.70
CA PRO A 430 -36.53 20.80 -30.54
C PRO A 430 -37.03 21.87 -29.53
N ALA A 431 -36.97 21.52 -28.24
CA ALA A 431 -37.17 22.44 -27.13
C ALA A 431 -35.86 22.66 -26.35
N THR A 432 -35.67 23.91 -25.90
CA THR A 432 -34.58 24.44 -25.09
C THR A 432 -34.31 23.62 -23.81
N PRO A 433 -33.04 23.52 -23.35
CA PRO A 433 -32.70 22.66 -22.22
C PRO A 433 -33.22 23.25 -20.90
N SER A 434 -34.13 22.52 -20.25
CA SER A 434 -34.62 22.81 -18.90
C SER A 434 -33.58 22.38 -17.85
N LEU A 435 -33.38 23.24 -16.84
CA LEU A 435 -32.50 22.98 -15.68
C LEU A 435 -32.98 21.75 -14.86
N PRO A 436 -32.07 21.03 -14.18
CA PRO A 436 -32.40 19.82 -13.43
C PRO A 436 -33.46 20.05 -12.34
N PRO A 437 -34.33 19.06 -12.04
CA PRO A 437 -35.31 19.17 -10.96
C PRO A 437 -34.60 19.40 -9.61
N GLY A 438 -34.93 20.50 -8.93
CA GLY A 438 -34.35 20.87 -7.63
C GLY A 438 -33.18 21.85 -7.70
N PHE A 439 -32.76 22.30 -8.89
CA PHE A 439 -31.77 23.37 -9.03
C PHE A 439 -32.47 24.74 -8.98
N ASP A 440 -32.44 25.39 -7.80
CA ASP A 440 -32.92 26.77 -7.61
C ASP A 440 -31.72 27.75 -7.51
N PRO A 441 -31.22 28.25 -8.65
CA PRO A 441 -30.09 29.19 -8.66
C PRO A 441 -30.43 30.53 -7.99
N GLN A 442 -31.72 30.89 -7.87
CA GLN A 442 -32.15 32.13 -7.25
C GLN A 442 -32.09 32.03 -5.72
N GLY A 443 -32.53 30.89 -5.16
CA GLY A 443 -32.38 30.59 -3.73
C GLY A 443 -30.91 30.60 -3.27
N MET A 444 -30.00 30.05 -4.09
CA MET A 444 -28.56 30.08 -3.81
C MET A 444 -27.98 31.51 -3.82
N LEU A 445 -28.43 32.36 -4.75
CA LEU A 445 -28.03 33.77 -4.81
C LEU A 445 -28.50 34.56 -3.58
N ASP A 446 -29.71 34.29 -3.11
CA ASP A 446 -30.27 34.96 -1.93
C ASP A 446 -29.61 34.48 -0.63
N ASP A 447 -29.27 33.20 -0.51
CA ASP A 447 -28.50 32.69 0.62
C ASP A 447 -27.06 33.25 0.62
N MET A 448 -26.43 33.37 -0.55
CA MET A 448 -25.13 34.03 -0.68
C MET A 448 -25.20 35.51 -0.25
N ARG A 449 -26.28 36.23 -0.55
CA ARG A 449 -26.48 37.63 -0.08
C ARG A 449 -26.66 37.69 1.44
N LYS A 450 -27.45 36.79 2.04
CA LYS A 450 -27.65 36.72 3.49
C LYS A 450 -26.33 36.44 4.21
N LEU A 451 -25.53 35.49 3.72
CA LEU A 451 -24.22 35.18 4.28
C LEU A 451 -23.27 36.39 4.20
N LYS A 452 -23.25 37.11 3.08
CA LYS A 452 -22.44 38.34 2.95
C LYS A 452 -22.86 39.43 3.95
N LEU A 453 -24.16 39.56 4.26
CA LEU A 453 -24.64 40.52 5.26
C LEU A 453 -24.21 40.12 6.68
N ILE A 454 -24.24 38.82 7.01
CA ILE A 454 -23.78 38.30 8.30
C ILE A 454 -22.29 38.54 8.49
N VAL A 455 -21.46 38.26 7.48
CA VAL A 455 -20.02 38.53 7.50
C VAL A 455 -19.75 40.01 7.75
N LYS A 456 -20.43 40.90 7.02
CA LYS A 456 -20.27 42.36 7.19
C LYS A 456 -20.69 42.84 8.59
N ALA A 457 -21.70 42.21 9.20
CA ALA A 457 -22.11 42.50 10.58
C ALA A 457 -21.05 42.03 11.59
N HIS A 458 -20.44 40.87 11.38
CA HIS A 458 -19.34 40.38 12.21
C HIS A 458 -18.09 41.25 12.09
N GLU A 459 -17.70 41.68 10.89
CA GLU A 459 -16.58 42.61 10.67
C GLU A 459 -16.79 43.93 11.44
N LYS A 460 -18.00 44.49 11.39
CA LYS A 460 -18.33 45.72 12.14
C LYS A 460 -18.22 45.50 13.65
N ARG A 461 -18.68 44.34 14.16
CA ARG A 461 -18.60 44.00 15.58
C ARG A 461 -17.15 43.80 16.04
N ILE A 462 -16.32 43.15 15.22
CA ILE A 462 -14.89 42.97 15.48
C ILE A 462 -14.22 44.35 15.62
N LYS A 463 -14.46 45.25 14.67
CA LYS A 463 -13.90 46.60 14.72
C LYS A 463 -14.28 47.38 15.99
N THR A 464 -15.55 47.30 16.41
CA THR A 464 -16.00 47.94 17.66
C THR A 464 -15.36 47.32 18.91
N LEU A 465 -15.04 46.02 18.89
CA LEU A 465 -14.34 45.37 20.00
C LEU A 465 -12.85 45.77 20.03
N GLU A 466 -12.21 45.90 18.87
CA GLU A 466 -10.83 46.39 18.74
C GLU A 466 -10.69 47.83 19.25
N GLU A 467 -11.63 48.72 18.88
CA GLU A 467 -11.65 50.11 19.38
C GLU A 467 -11.81 50.18 20.91
N LYS A 468 -12.65 49.31 21.49
CA LYS A 468 -12.81 49.23 22.94
C LYS A 468 -11.59 48.68 23.65
N LEU A 469 -10.89 47.72 23.03
CA LEU A 469 -9.67 47.14 23.58
C LEU A 469 -8.56 48.20 23.62
N GLN A 470 -8.38 48.95 22.53
CA GLN A 470 -7.40 50.05 22.48
C GLN A 470 -7.68 51.14 23.52
N GLN A 471 -8.96 51.47 23.75
CA GLN A 471 -9.32 52.46 24.75
C GLN A 471 -9.03 51.97 26.18
N TYR A 472 -9.25 50.68 26.44
CA TYR A 472 -8.90 50.06 27.72
C TYR A 472 -7.37 50.03 27.94
N GLU A 473 -6.59 49.67 26.92
CA GLU A 473 -5.11 49.70 26.98
C GLU A 473 -4.58 51.12 27.24
N SER A 474 -5.17 52.15 26.62
CA SER A 474 -4.77 53.55 26.85
C SER A 474 -5.16 54.09 28.23
N ASP A 475 -6.21 53.54 28.84
CA ASP A 475 -6.64 53.92 30.19
C ASP A 475 -5.79 53.19 31.25
N GLU A 476 -5.32 51.96 30.99
CA GLU A 476 -4.36 51.26 31.87
C GLU A 476 -2.98 51.94 31.89
N GLU A 477 -2.45 52.38 30.75
CA GLU A 477 -1.17 53.10 30.68
C GLU A 477 -1.18 54.42 31.47
N GLN A 478 -2.32 55.14 31.48
CA GLN A 478 -2.47 56.39 32.24
C GLN A 478 -2.57 56.17 33.76
N VAL A 479 -2.93 54.97 34.21
CA VAL A 479 -3.01 54.62 35.64
C VAL A 479 -1.66 54.12 36.16
N GLU A 480 -0.79 53.55 35.31
CA GLU A 480 0.58 53.18 35.69
C GLU A 480 1.56 54.37 35.74
N GLU A 481 1.29 55.47 35.02
CA GLU A 481 2.13 56.69 35.03
C GLU A 481 1.77 57.72 36.12
N ALA A 482 0.69 57.51 36.88
CA ALA A 482 0.22 58.39 37.97
C ALA A 482 0.52 57.80 39.36
#